data_AF-A0AAD3HDB9-F1
#
_entry.id   AF-A0AAD3HDB9-F1
#
_cell.length_a   1.000
_cell.length_b   1.000
_cell.length_c   1.000
_cell.angle_alpha   90.00
_cell.angle_beta   90.00
_cell.angle_gamma   90.00
#
_symmetry.space_group_name_H-M   'P 1'
#
loop_
_entity.id
_entity.type
_entity.pdbx_description
1 polymer ?
#
loop_
_entity_poly.entity_id
_entity_poly.type
_entity_poly.pdbx_seq_one_letter_code
_entity_poly.pdbx_strand_id
1 'polypeptide(L)'
;MSNSLEDEIPVLQRIDLSTQFGRWKLLQETLEEEADPRDINELLYAVLKSFVENPRPLKLMNGKSNPAARLTDEQKSMLVEDLFILENGVGTIPILPESGEFTEENQRILDLLDKLQPDPIENEDDFRSAWDILVEMYGRESTKHAQQSGDVTFKYTSSIVRLLLHFDFLTDGVGKC
;
A
#
# COMPACT_ATOMS: atom_id res chain seq x y z
N MET A 1 -21.94 -11.48 -25.22
CA MET A 1 -21.22 -11.95 -24.03
C MET A 1 -19.74 -11.89 -24.37
N SER A 2 -19.13 -10.75 -24.08
CA SER A 2 -17.71 -10.49 -24.34
C SER A 2 -16.98 -10.92 -23.07
N ASN A 3 -16.34 -12.09 -23.08
CA ASN A 3 -15.33 -12.42 -22.07
C ASN A 3 -14.09 -11.59 -22.41
N SER A 4 -13.91 -10.47 -21.73
CA SER A 4 -12.66 -9.71 -21.78
C SER A 4 -11.58 -10.51 -21.07
N LEU A 5 -10.60 -10.98 -21.84
CA LEU A 5 -9.36 -11.61 -21.36
C LEU A 5 -8.50 -10.69 -20.46
N GLU A 6 -8.97 -9.48 -20.17
CA GLU A 6 -8.33 -8.48 -19.31
C GLU A 6 -8.43 -8.85 -17.81
N ASP A 7 -9.44 -9.63 -17.41
CA ASP A 7 -9.66 -10.01 -16.01
C ASP A 7 -8.68 -11.09 -15.49
N GLU A 8 -7.91 -11.75 -16.36
CA GLU A 8 -6.99 -12.83 -15.99
C GLU A 8 -5.52 -12.38 -15.89
N ILE A 9 -5.20 -11.14 -16.26
CA ILE A 9 -3.82 -10.63 -16.24
C ILE A 9 -3.50 -10.16 -14.82
N PRO A 10 -2.52 -10.75 -14.11
CA PRO A 10 -2.12 -10.30 -12.77
C PRO A 10 -1.79 -8.79 -12.76
N VAL A 11 -2.12 -8.07 -11.67
CA VAL A 11 -1.83 -6.62 -11.52
C VAL A 11 -0.41 -6.22 -11.96
N LEU A 12 0.58 -7.07 -11.66
CA LEU A 12 1.99 -6.84 -12.00
C LEU A 12 2.30 -6.87 -13.50
N GLN A 13 1.41 -7.43 -14.30
CA GLN A 13 1.49 -7.46 -15.76
C GLN A 13 0.63 -6.36 -16.40
N ARG A 14 -0.38 -5.82 -15.68
CA ARG A 14 -1.19 -4.68 -16.14
C ARG A 14 -0.44 -3.36 -15.97
N ILE A 15 0.33 -3.22 -14.89
CA ILE A 15 1.04 -1.98 -14.52
C ILE A 15 2.55 -2.17 -14.69
N ASP A 16 3.25 -1.21 -15.32
CA ASP A 16 4.71 -1.24 -15.41
C ASP A 16 5.36 -0.86 -14.07
N LEU A 17 5.52 -1.85 -13.20
CA LEU A 17 6.18 -1.72 -11.90
C LEU A 17 7.63 -2.21 -11.91
N SER A 18 8.18 -2.47 -13.09
CA SER A 18 9.53 -3.01 -13.26
C SER A 18 10.62 -2.02 -12.82
N THR A 19 10.34 -0.72 -12.99
CA THR A 19 11.25 0.38 -12.67
C THR A 19 10.81 1.14 -11.42
N GLN A 20 11.77 1.74 -10.71
CA GLN A 20 11.47 2.63 -9.58
C GLN A 20 10.65 3.84 -10.04
N PHE A 21 10.91 4.36 -11.25
CA PHE A 21 10.12 5.45 -11.83
C PHE A 21 8.66 5.05 -12.07
N GLY A 22 8.40 3.86 -12.61
CA GLY A 22 7.04 3.35 -12.80
C GLY A 22 6.29 3.21 -11.46
N ARG A 23 6.97 2.73 -10.42
CA ARG A 23 6.41 2.67 -9.06
C ARG A 23 6.17 4.04 -8.46
N TRP A 24 7.11 4.97 -8.60
CA TRP A 24 6.92 6.37 -8.19
C TRP A 24 5.68 6.98 -8.86
N LYS A 25 5.59 6.82 -10.18
CA LYS A 25 4.49 7.34 -10.98
C LYS A 25 3.14 6.79 -10.51
N LEU A 26 3.04 5.48 -10.27
CA LEU A 26 1.80 4.88 -9.75
C LEU A 26 1.41 5.46 -8.37
N LEU A 27 2.38 5.62 -7.46
CA LEU A 27 2.10 6.21 -6.14
C LEU A 27 1.60 7.65 -6.27
N GLN A 28 2.17 8.42 -7.20
CA GLN A 28 1.69 9.76 -7.50
C GLN A 28 0.26 9.74 -8.09
N GLU A 29 0.00 8.92 -9.11
CA GLU A 29 -1.33 8.75 -9.71
C GLU A 29 -2.37 8.28 -8.66
N THR A 30 -1.96 7.51 -7.65
CA THR A 30 -2.82 7.12 -6.53
C THR A 30 -3.22 8.33 -5.68
N LEU A 31 -2.30 9.26 -5.42
CA LEU A 31 -2.58 10.47 -4.62
C LEU A 31 -3.42 11.49 -5.41
N GLU A 32 -3.28 11.49 -6.73
CA GLU A 32 -4.00 12.38 -7.66
C GLU A 32 -5.35 11.80 -8.12
N GLU A 33 -5.75 10.64 -7.59
CA GLU A 33 -7.01 9.94 -7.94
C GLU A 33 -7.09 9.53 -9.42
N GLU A 34 -5.93 9.34 -10.06
CA GLU A 34 -5.80 8.95 -11.47
C GLU A 34 -5.54 7.44 -11.63
N ALA A 35 -5.13 6.74 -10.57
CA ALA A 35 -4.92 5.31 -10.59
C ALA A 35 -6.24 4.52 -10.45
N ASP A 36 -6.34 3.38 -11.13
CA ASP A 36 -7.49 2.48 -11.02
C ASP A 36 -7.58 1.89 -9.59
N PRO A 37 -8.69 2.08 -8.85
CA PRO A 37 -8.88 1.53 -7.51
C PRO A 37 -8.63 0.03 -7.41
N ARG A 38 -9.01 -0.75 -8.42
CA ARG A 38 -8.82 -2.20 -8.44
C ARG A 38 -7.34 -2.55 -8.46
N ASP A 39 -6.57 -1.88 -9.30
CA ASP A 39 -5.12 -2.06 -9.41
C ASP A 39 -4.41 -1.76 -8.08
N ILE A 40 -4.83 -0.70 -7.39
CA ILE A 40 -4.26 -0.33 -6.08
C ILE A 40 -4.61 -1.34 -5.00
N ASN A 41 -5.86 -1.81 -4.95
CA ASN A 41 -6.31 -2.81 -3.99
C ASN A 41 -5.58 -4.16 -4.17
N GLU A 42 -5.40 -4.60 -5.42
CA GLU A 42 -4.64 -5.82 -5.77
C GLU A 42 -3.13 -5.66 -5.48
N LEU A 43 -2.56 -4.48 -5.76
CA LEU A 43 -1.17 -4.19 -5.46
C LEU A 43 -0.89 -4.24 -3.95
N LEU A 44 -1.74 -3.58 -3.15
CA LEU A 44 -1.63 -3.55 -1.71
C LEU A 44 -1.65 -4.97 -1.11
N TYR A 45 -2.59 -5.79 -1.59
CA TYR A 45 -2.64 -7.22 -1.26
C TYR A 45 -1.30 -7.91 -1.59
N ALA A 46 -0.81 -7.75 -2.82
CA ALA A 46 0.38 -8.47 -3.28
C ALA A 46 1.65 -8.10 -2.48
N VAL A 47 1.82 -6.81 -2.16
CA VAL A 47 2.94 -6.33 -1.33
C VAL A 47 2.84 -6.92 0.07
N LEU A 48 1.72 -6.74 0.77
CA LEU A 48 1.57 -7.22 2.15
C LEU A 48 1.65 -8.74 2.24
N LYS A 49 1.07 -9.46 1.27
CA LYS A 49 1.18 -10.92 1.18
C LYS A 49 2.62 -11.38 1.06
N SER A 50 3.45 -10.68 0.27
CA SER A 50 4.86 -11.05 0.17
C SER A 50 5.61 -10.95 1.50
N PHE A 51 5.27 -9.98 2.38
CA PHE A 51 5.86 -9.88 3.71
C PHE A 51 5.33 -10.92 4.70
N VAL A 52 4.09 -11.40 4.51
CA VAL A 52 3.52 -12.52 5.28
C VAL A 52 4.20 -13.83 4.88
N GLU A 53 4.29 -14.12 3.58
CA GLU A 53 4.79 -15.41 3.07
C GLU A 53 6.32 -15.50 3.07
N ASN A 54 7.01 -14.38 2.84
CA ASN A 54 8.45 -14.30 2.72
C ASN A 54 8.99 -13.19 3.65
N PRO A 55 8.92 -13.37 4.98
CA PRO A 55 9.37 -12.34 5.90
C PRO A 55 10.87 -12.06 5.74
N ARG A 56 11.24 -10.78 5.79
CA ARG A 56 12.63 -10.35 5.64
C ARG A 56 13.53 -10.93 6.75
N PRO A 57 14.77 -11.31 6.43
CA PRO A 57 15.68 -11.87 7.44
C PRO A 57 16.02 -10.81 8.49
N LEU A 58 16.16 -11.23 9.75
CA LEU A 58 16.45 -10.33 10.88
C LEU A 58 17.78 -9.58 10.72
N LYS A 59 18.74 -10.21 10.04
CA LYS A 59 20.08 -9.70 9.79
C LYS A 59 20.42 -9.84 8.31
N LEU A 60 21.14 -8.85 7.79
CA LEU A 60 21.73 -8.89 6.46
C LEU A 60 22.94 -9.83 6.44
N MET A 61 23.42 -10.21 5.25
CA MET A 61 24.60 -11.09 5.10
C MET A 61 25.87 -10.52 5.76
N ASN A 62 25.95 -9.21 5.94
CA ASN A 62 27.04 -8.53 6.63
C ASN A 62 26.88 -8.51 8.17
N GLY A 63 25.88 -9.20 8.72
CA GLY A 63 25.60 -9.30 10.15
C GLY A 63 24.89 -8.10 10.78
N LYS A 64 24.65 -7.02 10.03
CA LYS A 64 23.89 -5.84 10.50
C LYS A 64 22.39 -6.14 10.58
N SER A 65 21.68 -5.41 11.42
CA SER A 65 20.22 -5.46 11.46
C SER A 65 19.65 -5.07 10.09
N ASN A 66 18.64 -5.82 9.64
CA ASN A 66 17.89 -5.45 8.45
C ASN A 66 16.86 -4.37 8.81
N PRO A 67 16.91 -3.16 8.20
CA PRO A 67 16.00 -2.07 8.50
C PRO A 67 14.61 -2.24 7.90
N ALA A 68 14.39 -3.21 7.02
CA ALA A 68 13.10 -3.42 6.36
C ALA A 68 11.97 -3.67 7.38
N ALA A 69 10.77 -3.18 7.03
CA ALA A 69 9.55 -3.34 7.82
C ALA A 69 9.29 -4.81 8.19
N ARG A 70 8.68 -5.01 9.36
CA ARG A 70 8.38 -6.35 9.89
C ARG A 70 6.97 -6.40 10.44
N LEU A 71 6.29 -7.48 10.09
CA LEU A 71 5.00 -7.82 10.65
C LEU A 71 5.19 -8.63 11.93
N THR A 72 4.55 -8.20 13.01
CA THR A 72 4.34 -9.04 14.19
C THR A 72 3.39 -10.19 13.84
N ASP A 73 3.35 -11.23 14.67
CA ASP A 73 2.44 -12.35 14.42
C ASP A 73 0.97 -11.93 14.51
N GLU A 74 0.64 -10.97 15.38
CA GLU A 74 -0.69 -10.36 15.48
C GLU A 74 -1.06 -9.62 14.19
N GLN A 75 -0.13 -8.85 13.61
CA GLN A 75 -0.34 -8.17 12.33
C GLN A 75 -0.50 -9.15 11.16
N LYS A 76 0.25 -10.26 11.16
CA LYS A 76 0.08 -11.33 10.15
C LYS A 76 -1.29 -11.98 10.25
N SER A 77 -1.74 -12.34 11.46
CA SER A 77 -3.08 -12.91 11.67
C SER A 77 -4.16 -11.95 11.20
N MET A 78 -4.09 -10.68 11.59
CA MET A 78 -5.02 -9.65 11.13
C MET A 78 -5.05 -9.53 9.60
N LEU A 79 -3.89 -9.55 8.94
CA LEU A 79 -3.83 -9.51 7.47
C LEU A 79 -4.55 -10.70 6.84
N VAL A 80 -4.23 -11.92 7.29
CA VAL A 80 -4.74 -13.16 6.69
C VAL A 80 -6.22 -13.39 7.01
N GLU A 81 -6.66 -13.04 8.21
CA GLU A 81 -8.02 -13.34 8.70
C GLU A 81 -9.01 -12.22 8.41
N ASP A 82 -8.60 -10.95 8.44
CA ASP A 82 -9.52 -9.81 8.36
C ASP A 82 -9.42 -8.98 7.07
N LEU A 83 -8.26 -8.98 6.40
CA LEU A 83 -7.99 -8.06 5.28
C LEU A 83 -7.85 -8.74 3.91
N PHE A 84 -7.22 -9.91 3.87
CA PHE A 84 -6.97 -10.62 2.62
C PHE A 84 -8.23 -11.30 2.09
N ILE A 85 -8.71 -10.83 0.94
CA ILE A 85 -9.85 -11.42 0.25
C ILE A 85 -9.36 -12.05 -1.05
N LEU A 86 -9.95 -13.20 -1.40
CA LEU A 86 -9.77 -13.84 -2.70
C LEU A 86 -11.09 -13.76 -3.48
N GLU A 87 -11.10 -12.95 -4.54
CA GLU A 87 -12.23 -12.80 -5.45
C GLU A 87 -11.84 -13.35 -6.81
N ASN A 88 -12.57 -14.37 -7.28
CA ASN A 88 -12.28 -15.04 -8.57
C ASN A 88 -10.81 -15.52 -8.72
N GLY A 89 -10.16 -15.87 -7.61
CA GLY A 89 -8.75 -16.30 -7.60
C GLY A 89 -7.73 -15.16 -7.60
N VAL A 90 -8.18 -13.91 -7.60
CA VAL A 90 -7.35 -12.71 -7.47
C VAL A 90 -7.42 -12.22 -6.03
N GLY A 91 -6.25 -11.90 -5.46
CA GLY A 91 -6.16 -11.38 -4.10
C GLY A 91 -6.30 -9.87 -4.05
N THR A 92 -7.10 -9.37 -3.10
CA THR A 92 -7.43 -7.95 -2.97
C THR A 92 -7.60 -7.55 -1.51
N ILE A 93 -7.41 -6.26 -1.23
CA ILE A 93 -7.85 -5.58 -0.01
C ILE A 93 -8.76 -4.44 -0.49
N PRO A 94 -10.10 -4.51 -0.33
CA PRO A 94 -11.03 -3.58 -0.97
C PRO A 94 -11.12 -2.23 -0.21
N ILE A 95 -9.98 -1.55 -0.11
CA ILE A 95 -9.86 -0.29 0.63
C ILE A 95 -10.34 0.90 -0.20
N LEU A 96 -10.05 0.94 -1.50
CA LEU A 96 -10.54 1.96 -2.42
C LEU A 96 -11.80 1.46 -3.17
N PRO A 97 -12.92 2.18 -3.09
CA PRO A 97 -14.15 1.80 -3.80
C PRO A 97 -14.10 2.20 -5.28
N GLU A 98 -14.50 1.30 -6.18
CA GLU A 98 -14.65 1.61 -7.62
C GLU A 98 -15.76 2.64 -7.90
N SER A 99 -16.76 2.73 -7.01
CA SER A 99 -17.83 3.72 -7.12
C SER A 99 -17.40 5.14 -6.74
N GLY A 100 -16.23 5.30 -6.11
CA GLY A 100 -15.78 6.55 -5.48
C GLY A 100 -16.48 6.89 -4.15
N GLU A 101 -17.42 6.07 -3.70
CA GLU A 101 -18.15 6.28 -2.44
C GLU A 101 -17.56 5.42 -1.31
N PHE A 102 -17.00 6.06 -0.29
CA PHE A 102 -16.46 5.38 0.88
C PHE A 102 -17.56 4.94 1.84
N THR A 103 -17.51 3.67 2.24
CA THR A 103 -18.48 3.05 3.16
C THR A 103 -17.90 2.82 4.55
N GLU A 104 -18.73 2.38 5.50
CA GLU A 104 -18.28 1.96 6.83
C GLU A 104 -17.27 0.80 6.77
N GLU A 105 -17.40 -0.10 5.79
CA GLU A 105 -16.45 -1.20 5.61
C GLU A 105 -15.08 -0.67 5.16
N ASN A 106 -15.05 0.30 4.24
CA ASN A 106 -13.78 0.94 3.84
C ASN A 106 -13.10 1.58 5.07
N GLN A 107 -13.87 2.23 5.94
CA GLN A 107 -13.32 2.82 7.16
C GLN A 107 -12.79 1.76 8.12
N ARG A 108 -13.49 0.64 8.29
CA ARG A 108 -13.01 -0.51 9.08
C ARG A 108 -11.67 -1.04 8.54
N ILE A 109 -11.56 -1.21 7.22
CA ILE A 109 -10.32 -1.67 6.57
C ILE A 109 -9.20 -0.65 6.80
N LEU A 110 -9.48 0.65 6.67
CA LEU A 110 -8.51 1.71 6.92
C LEU A 110 -7.98 1.66 8.37
N ASP A 111 -8.86 1.48 9.35
CA ASP A 111 -8.49 1.40 10.76
C ASP A 111 -7.61 0.17 11.07
N LEU A 112 -7.78 -0.93 10.32
CA LEU A 112 -6.92 -2.11 10.42
C LEU A 112 -5.56 -1.88 9.74
N LEU A 113 -5.54 -1.22 8.57
CA LEU A 113 -4.30 -0.86 7.86
C LEU A 113 -3.47 0.17 8.65
N ASP A 114 -4.10 1.08 9.39
CA ASP A 114 -3.39 2.05 10.23
C ASP A 114 -2.58 1.36 11.36
N LYS A 115 -2.95 0.13 11.78
CA LYS A 115 -2.16 -0.67 12.73
C LYS A 115 -0.89 -1.28 12.13
N LEU A 116 -0.71 -1.15 10.81
CA LEU A 116 0.48 -1.59 10.08
C LEU A 116 1.43 -0.42 9.77
N GLN A 117 1.01 0.81 10.04
CA GLN A 117 1.84 1.99 9.86
C GLN A 117 2.92 2.04 10.96
N PRO A 118 4.07 2.70 10.70
CA PRO A 118 5.05 2.99 11.74
C PRO A 118 4.42 3.82 12.86
N ASP A 119 4.72 3.49 14.11
CA ASP A 119 4.29 4.31 15.23
C ASP A 119 5.01 5.66 15.20
N PRO A 120 4.30 6.80 15.31
CA PRO A 120 4.91 8.13 15.19
C PRO A 120 5.85 8.49 16.34
N ILE A 121 5.83 7.73 17.45
CA ILE A 121 6.65 7.94 18.64
C ILE A 121 7.76 6.87 18.70
N GLU A 122 7.41 5.59 18.57
CA GLU A 122 8.38 4.48 18.68
C GLU A 122 9.21 4.30 17.40
N ASN A 123 8.63 4.61 16.24
CA ASN A 123 9.25 4.50 14.91
C ASN A 123 9.24 5.84 14.17
N GLU A 124 9.59 6.92 14.87
CA GLU A 124 9.52 8.30 14.38
C GLU A 124 10.24 8.50 13.03
N ASP A 125 11.42 7.90 12.84
CA ASP A 125 12.20 8.05 11.60
C ASP A 125 11.49 7.43 10.38
N ASP A 126 10.95 6.22 10.52
CA ASP A 126 10.20 5.54 9.46
C ASP A 126 8.90 6.27 9.15
N PHE A 127 8.18 6.71 10.20
CA PHE A 127 6.97 7.50 10.08
C PHE A 127 7.23 8.81 9.31
N ARG A 128 8.27 9.55 9.70
CA ARG A 128 8.65 10.82 9.03
C ARG A 128 9.10 10.59 7.61
N SER A 129 9.90 9.56 7.36
CA SER A 129 10.40 9.27 6.01
C SER A 129 9.25 8.98 5.03
N ALA A 130 8.25 8.20 5.44
CA ALA A 130 7.08 7.94 4.60
C ALA A 130 6.28 9.22 4.31
N TRP A 131 6.14 10.12 5.29
CA TRP A 131 5.48 11.41 5.10
C TRP A 131 6.26 12.36 4.20
N ASP A 132 7.58 12.46 4.37
CA ASP A 132 8.42 13.35 3.58
C ASP A 132 8.36 12.97 2.09
N ILE A 133 8.45 11.68 1.79
CA ILE A 133 8.33 11.17 0.41
C ILE A 133 6.93 11.43 -0.15
N LEU A 134 5.87 11.17 0.64
CA LEU A 134 4.50 11.46 0.19
C LEU A 134 4.28 12.95 -0.11
N VAL A 135 4.81 13.83 0.74
CA VAL A 135 4.73 15.29 0.56
C VAL A 135 5.53 15.74 -0.67
N GLU A 136 6.66 15.08 -0.95
CA GLU A 136 7.43 15.31 -2.17
C GLU A 136 6.65 14.89 -3.43
N MET A 137 5.95 13.74 -3.38
CA MET A 137 5.12 13.24 -4.48
C MET A 137 3.90 14.13 -4.76
N TYR A 138 3.08 14.41 -3.74
CA TYR A 138 1.80 15.10 -3.90
C TYR A 138 1.92 16.62 -3.90
N GLY A 139 3.00 17.14 -3.34
CA GLY A 139 3.24 18.56 -3.16
C GLY A 139 2.77 19.08 -1.80
N ARG A 140 3.64 19.85 -1.16
CA ARG A 140 3.44 20.40 0.20
C ARG A 140 2.14 21.17 0.40
N GLU A 141 1.79 22.05 -0.55
CA GLU A 141 0.56 22.85 -0.42
C GLU A 141 -0.69 22.00 -0.66
N SER A 142 -0.65 21.04 -1.59
CA SER A 142 -1.72 20.08 -1.83
C SER A 142 -1.98 19.23 -0.59
N THR A 143 -0.92 18.65 0.01
CA THR A 143 -1.03 17.87 1.25
C THR A 143 -1.65 18.69 2.38
N LYS A 144 -1.16 19.92 2.58
CA LYS A 144 -1.68 20.80 3.62
C LYS A 144 -3.16 21.15 3.40
N HIS A 145 -3.54 21.42 2.16
CA HIS A 145 -4.93 21.73 1.82
C HIS A 145 -5.85 20.54 2.11
N ALA A 146 -5.49 19.35 1.63
CA ALA A 146 -6.26 18.12 1.81
C ALA A 146 -6.43 17.74 3.31
N GLN A 147 -5.37 17.91 4.10
CA GLN A 147 -5.44 17.70 5.56
C GLN A 147 -6.39 18.70 6.25
N GLN A 148 -6.38 19.97 5.82
CA GLN A 148 -7.22 21.01 6.42
C GLN A 148 -8.69 20.90 6.02
N SER A 149 -8.98 20.45 4.80
CA SER A 149 -10.35 20.23 4.32
C SER A 149 -10.98 18.95 4.87
N GLY A 150 -10.17 18.04 5.43
CA GLY A 150 -10.64 16.72 5.85
C GLY A 150 -10.99 15.84 4.65
N ASP A 151 -10.24 15.98 3.56
CA ASP A 151 -10.43 15.22 2.33
C ASP A 151 -10.38 13.72 2.61
N VAL A 152 -11.52 13.07 2.38
CA VAL A 152 -11.68 11.64 2.66
C VAL A 152 -10.86 10.83 1.66
N THR A 153 -10.89 11.15 0.37
CA THR A 153 -10.12 10.38 -0.61
C THR A 153 -8.63 10.45 -0.30
N PHE A 154 -8.13 11.66 -0.01
CA PHE A 154 -6.74 11.85 0.40
C PHE A 154 -6.38 11.06 1.66
N LYS A 155 -7.27 10.96 2.65
CA LYS A 155 -7.04 10.15 3.86
C LYS A 155 -6.72 8.69 3.50
N TYR A 156 -7.48 8.10 2.58
CA TYR A 156 -7.31 6.71 2.16
C TYR A 156 -6.07 6.53 1.28
N THR A 157 -5.95 7.33 0.22
CA THR A 157 -4.82 7.23 -0.72
C THR A 157 -3.49 7.51 -0.03
N SER A 158 -3.44 8.48 0.88
CA SER A 158 -2.23 8.77 1.66
C SER A 158 -1.87 7.67 2.65
N SER A 159 -2.85 6.96 3.24
CA SER A 159 -2.55 5.80 4.10
C SER A 159 -1.97 4.65 3.28
N ILE A 160 -2.58 4.33 2.13
CA ILE A 160 -2.10 3.28 1.21
C ILE A 160 -0.67 3.59 0.74
N VAL A 161 -0.42 4.81 0.25
CA VAL A 161 0.92 5.18 -0.25
C VAL A 161 1.96 5.12 0.86
N ARG A 162 1.68 5.64 2.06
CA ARG A 162 2.62 5.53 3.19
C ARG A 162 2.89 4.08 3.58
N LEU A 163 1.87 3.22 3.51
CA LEU A 163 2.04 1.80 3.79
C LEU A 163 2.95 1.14 2.73
N LEU A 164 2.71 1.40 1.46
CA LEU A 164 3.56 0.89 0.38
C LEU A 164 5.02 1.37 0.53
N LEU A 165 5.22 2.65 0.87
CA LEU A 165 6.55 3.19 1.17
C LEU A 165 7.21 2.49 2.36
N HIS A 166 6.48 2.28 3.46
CA HIS A 166 6.99 1.59 4.64
C HIS A 166 7.42 0.15 4.33
N PHE A 167 6.69 -0.55 3.47
CA PHE A 167 7.02 -1.91 3.02
C PHE A 167 7.96 -1.93 1.80
N ASP A 168 8.82 -0.92 1.66
CA ASP A 168 9.90 -0.83 0.67
C ASP A 168 9.44 -0.96 -0.80
N PHE A 169 8.15 -0.77 -1.11
CA PHE A 169 7.62 -0.97 -2.45
C PHE A 169 8.35 -0.13 -3.50
N LEU A 170 8.67 1.14 -3.18
CA LEU A 170 9.34 2.02 -4.12
C LEU A 170 10.71 1.46 -4.53
N THR A 171 11.46 0.88 -3.60
CA THR A 171 12.81 0.33 -3.84
C THR A 171 12.74 -1.06 -4.46
N ASP A 172 11.97 -1.97 -3.86
CA ASP A 172 12.03 -3.40 -4.15
C ASP A 172 10.90 -3.89 -5.08
N GLY A 173 9.81 -3.14 -5.18
CA GLY A 173 8.61 -3.55 -5.88
C GLY A 173 7.86 -4.66 -5.14
N VAL A 174 7.16 -5.51 -5.89
CA VAL A 174 6.36 -6.61 -5.33
C VAL A 174 7.17 -7.91 -5.29
N GLY A 175 7.13 -8.61 -4.15
CA GLY A 175 7.64 -9.99 -4.05
C GLY A 175 9.16 -10.16 -4.03
N LYS A 176 9.94 -9.08 -4.04
CA LYS A 176 11.40 -9.15 -3.80
C LYS A 176 11.69 -9.15 -2.31
N CYS A 177 11.18 -10.14 -1.58
CA CYS A 177 11.45 -10.30 -0.15
C CYS A 177 12.69 -11.15 0.16
#